data_AF-A0A966QQF5-F1
#
_entry.id   AF-A0A966QQF5-F1
#
_cell.length_a   1.000
_cell.length_b   1.000
_cell.length_c   1.000
_cell.angle_alpha   90.00
_cell.angle_beta   90.00
_cell.angle_gamma   90.00
#
_symmetry.space_group_name_H-M   'P 1'
#
loop_
_entity.id
_entity.type
_entity.pdbx_description
1 polymer ?
#
loop_
_entity_poly.entity_id
_entity_poly.type
_entity_poly.pdbx_seq_one_letter_code
_entity_poly.pdbx_strand_id
1 'polypeptide(L)'
;MLITVAAVLLISVAGGWWWSRSTDETYELDATAGSIALNKIAEGSVFATVDLQTATGARVSTDTLIGRPLVVNFWFSTCEPCRREFPVLVDA
;
A
#
# COMPACT_ATOMS: atom_id res chain seq x y z
N MET A 1 43.31 25.34 11.67
CA MET A 1 43.04 23.97 11.15
C MET A 1 41.86 23.30 11.87
N LEU A 2 41.80 23.31 13.20
CA LEU A 2 40.67 22.72 13.94
C LEU A 2 39.34 23.47 13.73
N ILE A 3 39.37 24.81 13.74
CA ILE A 3 38.19 25.67 13.55
C ILE A 3 37.59 25.51 12.14
N THR A 4 38.44 25.39 11.12
CA THR A 4 38.01 25.20 9.73
C THR A 4 37.35 23.83 9.53
N VAL A 5 37.89 22.78 10.15
CA VAL A 5 37.29 21.43 10.11
C VAL A 5 35.93 21.42 10.83
N ALA A 6 35.84 22.04 12.00
CA ALA A 6 34.58 22.14 12.75
C ALA A 6 33.50 22.92 11.98
N ALA A 7 33.87 24.04 11.34
CA ALA A 7 32.94 24.83 10.53
C ALA A 7 32.42 24.05 9.31
N VAL A 8 33.30 23.34 8.60
CA VAL A 8 32.91 22.50 7.45
C VAL A 8 31.96 21.39 7.89
N LEU A 9 32.25 20.70 8.99
CA LEU A 9 31.38 19.65 9.51
C LEU A 9 29.99 20.17 9.88
N LEU A 10 29.91 21.32 10.55
CA LEU A 10 28.63 21.93 10.91
C LEU A 10 27.81 22.33 9.69
N ILE A 11 28.44 22.90 8.66
CA ILE A 11 27.77 23.29 7.43
C ILE A 11 27.27 22.05 6.67
N SER A 12 28.09 21.00 6.57
CA SER A 12 27.68 19.75 5.91
C SER A 12 26.54 19.05 6.65
N VAL A 13 26.58 19.00 7.98
CA VAL A 13 25.51 18.40 8.79
C VAL A 13 24.23 19.21 8.69
N ALA A 14 24.29 20.53 8.84
CA ALA A 14 23.12 21.40 8.75
C ALA A 14 22.50 21.40 7.34
N GLY A 15 23.33 21.45 6.29
CA GLY A 15 22.88 21.38 4.90
C GLY A 15 22.24 20.03 4.57
N GLY A 16 22.85 18.93 5.01
CA GLY A 16 22.29 17.59 4.84
C GLY A 16 20.96 17.40 5.58
N TRP A 17 20.84 17.91 6.81
CA TRP A 17 19.61 17.87 7.59
C TRP A 17 18.49 18.71 6.96
N TRP A 18 18.82 19.89 6.45
CA TRP A 18 17.85 20.77 5.78
C TRP A 18 17.29 20.12 4.51
N TRP A 19 18.18 19.59 3.67
CA TRP A 19 17.79 18.93 2.42
C TRP A 19 17.01 17.62 2.67
N SER A 20 17.40 16.85 3.69
CA SER A 20 16.71 15.62 4.05
C SER A 20 15.31 15.86 4.61
N ARG A 21 15.02 17.04 5.17
CA ARG A 21 13.70 17.35 5.73
C ARG A 21 12.72 17.89 4.70
N SER A 22 13.20 18.35 3.54
CA SER A 22 12.39 19.04 2.53
C SER A 22 11.83 18.14 1.41
N THR A 23 11.87 16.81 1.55
CA THR A 23 11.16 15.91 0.62
C THR A 23 9.69 15.85 1.03
N ASP A 24 8.93 16.87 0.64
CA ASP A 24 7.47 16.79 0.61
C ASP A 24 7.12 15.97 -0.66
N GLU A 25 7.22 14.64 -0.56
CA GLU A 25 6.70 13.77 -1.62
C GLU A 25 5.17 13.75 -1.52
N THR A 26 4.53 14.82 -2.00
CA THR A 26 3.12 14.76 -2.35
C THR A 26 2.99 13.93 -3.62
N TYR A 27 2.66 12.65 -3.44
CA TYR A 27 2.28 11.77 -4.54
C TYR A 27 0.92 12.21 -5.08
N GLU A 28 0.91 13.06 -6.10
CA GLU A 28 -0.30 13.28 -6.90
C GLU A 28 -0.54 12.01 -7.74
N LEU A 29 -1.57 11.25 -7.39
CA LEU A 29 -2.01 10.10 -8.18
C LEU A 29 -2.65 10.62 -9.48
N ASP A 30 -1.81 10.90 -10.49
CA ASP A 30 -2.28 11.05 -11.86
C ASP A 30 -2.72 9.67 -12.37
N ALA A 31 -4.01 9.52 -12.69
CA ALA A 31 -4.62 8.28 -13.17
C ALA A 31 -4.01 7.74 -14.48
N THR A 32 -3.05 8.47 -15.06
CA THR A 32 -2.38 8.19 -16.32
C THR A 32 -0.91 7.80 -16.18
N ALA A 33 -0.31 7.92 -14.99
CA ALA A 33 1.12 7.68 -14.79
C ALA A 33 1.41 6.24 -14.30
N GLY A 34 1.38 5.27 -15.22
CA GLY A 34 2.00 3.96 -14.99
C GLY A 34 1.24 2.80 -15.61
N SER A 35 1.98 1.79 -16.09
CA SER A 35 1.48 0.53 -16.64
C SER A 35 0.76 -0.38 -15.63
N ILE A 36 0.40 0.15 -14.46
CA ILE A 36 -0.49 -0.48 -13.49
C ILE A 36 -1.76 0.35 -13.50
N ALA A 37 -2.81 -0.18 -14.13
CA ALA A 37 -4.13 0.39 -14.03
C ALA A 37 -4.49 0.53 -12.55
N LEU A 38 -4.50 1.77 -12.04
CA LEU A 38 -5.06 2.04 -10.73
C LEU A 38 -6.54 1.67 -10.79
N ASN A 39 -7.02 0.97 -9.75
CA ASN A 39 -8.44 0.75 -9.62
C ASN A 39 -9.12 2.11 -9.60
N LYS A 40 -10.07 2.34 -10.52
CA LYS A 40 -11.02 3.45 -10.41
C LYS A 40 -11.55 3.43 -8.98
N ILE A 41 -11.47 4.55 -8.27
CA ILE A 41 -12.00 4.61 -6.91
C ILE A 41 -13.47 4.22 -6.97
N ALA A 42 -13.79 3.08 -6.35
CA ALA A 42 -15.15 2.57 -6.23
C ALA A 42 -15.85 3.34 -5.09
N GLU A 43 -15.95 4.65 -5.23
CA GLU A 43 -16.72 5.49 -4.31
C GLU A 43 -18.21 5.32 -4.61
N GLY A 44 -18.94 4.70 -3.68
CA GLY A 44 -20.40 4.66 -3.67
C GLY A 44 -21.09 3.49 -4.39
N SER A 45 -20.36 2.57 -5.03
CA SER A 45 -20.96 1.34 -5.57
C SER A 45 -20.89 0.19 -4.57
N VAL A 46 -22.01 -0.53 -4.39
CA VAL A 46 -22.02 -1.77 -3.60
C VAL A 46 -21.06 -2.79 -4.20
N PHE A 47 -20.40 -3.57 -3.33
CA PHE A 47 -19.59 -4.70 -3.78
C PHE A 47 -20.45 -5.70 -4.55
N ALA A 48 -19.93 -6.23 -5.65
CA ALA A 48 -20.69 -7.10 -6.54
C ALA A 48 -21.09 -8.42 -5.84
N THR A 49 -22.34 -8.83 -6.05
CA THR A 49 -22.81 -10.17 -5.67
C THR A 49 -22.29 -11.18 -6.68
N VAL A 50 -21.44 -12.10 -6.24
CA VAL A 50 -20.87 -13.16 -7.06
C VAL A 50 -20.88 -14.49 -6.30
N ASP A 51 -21.23 -15.56 -7.01
CA ASP A 51 -21.10 -16.93 -6.55
C ASP A 51 -19.67 -17.44 -6.80
N LEU A 52 -19.01 -17.88 -5.74
CA LEU A 52 -17.64 -18.38 -5.74
C LEU A 52 -17.57 -19.82 -5.22
N GLN A 53 -16.47 -20.49 -5.55
CA GLN A 53 -16.09 -21.76 -4.97
C GLN A 53 -14.93 -21.56 -4.00
N THR A 54 -15.03 -22.11 -2.79
CA THR A 54 -13.94 -22.09 -1.81
C THR A 54 -12.83 -23.05 -2.23
N ALA A 55 -11.66 -22.92 -1.59
CA ALA A 55 -10.55 -23.86 -1.78
C ALA A 55 -10.90 -25.32 -1.40
N THR A 56 -11.95 -25.53 -0.61
CA THR A 56 -12.47 -26.86 -0.22
C THR A 56 -13.59 -27.36 -1.14
N GLY A 57 -13.96 -26.59 -2.17
CA GLY A 57 -14.98 -26.95 -3.15
C GLY A 57 -16.42 -26.53 -2.79
N ALA A 58 -16.64 -25.91 -1.62
CA ALA A 58 -17.95 -25.42 -1.21
C ALA A 58 -18.36 -24.17 -2.02
N ARG A 59 -19.67 -23.97 -2.19
CA ARG A 59 -20.21 -22.73 -2.79
C ARG A 59 -20.41 -21.66 -1.73
N VAL A 60 -20.04 -20.43 -2.06
CA VAL A 60 -20.26 -19.24 -1.22
C VAL A 60 -20.65 -18.07 -2.11
N SER A 61 -21.63 -17.28 -1.70
CA SER A 61 -22.00 -16.02 -2.36
C SER A 61 -21.52 -14.84 -1.54
N THR A 62 -21.05 -13.78 -2.19
CA THR A 62 -20.50 -12.60 -1.51
C THR A 62 -21.54 -11.80 -0.73
N ASP A 63 -22.82 -11.90 -1.08
CA ASP A 63 -23.91 -11.29 -0.30
C ASP A 63 -24.01 -11.84 1.12
N THR A 64 -23.65 -13.12 1.33
CA THR A 64 -23.64 -13.76 2.66
C THR A 64 -22.55 -13.24 3.59
N LEU A 65 -21.58 -12.48 3.06
CA LEU A 65 -20.45 -11.93 3.82
C LEU A 65 -20.68 -10.48 4.28
N ILE A 66 -21.81 -9.88 3.89
CA ILE A 66 -22.19 -8.50 4.21
C ILE A 66 -22.80 -8.43 5.63
N GLY A 67 -22.52 -7.34 6.35
CA GLY A 67 -23.07 -7.08 7.70
C GLY A 67 -22.04 -6.62 8.73
N ARG A 68 -20.75 -6.71 8.39
CA ARG A 68 -19.61 -6.17 9.13
C ARG A 68 -18.62 -5.57 8.13
N PRO A 69 -17.65 -4.74 8.57
CA PRO A 69 -16.55 -4.33 7.72
C PRO A 69 -15.89 -5.57 7.07
N LEU A 70 -15.84 -5.57 5.74
CA LEU A 70 -15.32 -6.69 4.94
C LEU A 70 -14.08 -6.23 4.20
N VAL A 71 -12.98 -6.96 4.37
CA VAL A 71 -11.74 -6.78 3.60
C VAL A 71 -11.68 -7.90 2.56
N VAL A 72 -11.50 -7.54 1.29
CA VAL A 72 -11.33 -8.48 0.18
C VAL A 72 -9.89 -8.38 -0.32
N ASN A 73 -9.12 -9.47 -0.19
CA ASN A 73 -7.73 -9.55 -0.64
C ASN A 73 -7.64 -10.52 -1.83
N PHE A 74 -7.09 -10.04 -2.95
CA PHE A 74 -6.88 -10.85 -4.16
C PHE A 74 -5.44 -11.38 -4.19
N TRP A 75 -5.28 -12.69 -4.37
CA TRP A 75 -3.97 -13.35 -4.36
C TRP A 75 -3.97 -14.59 -5.26
N PHE A 76 -2.79 -15.16 -5.49
CA PHE A 76 -2.60 -16.43 -6.19
C PHE A 76 -1.37 -17.18 -5.65
N SER A 77 -1.28 -18.47 -5.95
CA SER A 77 -0.36 -19.42 -5.29
C SER A 77 1.12 -19.06 -5.35
N THR A 78 1.55 -18.28 -6.35
CA THR A 78 2.94 -17.88 -6.56
C THR A 78 3.17 -16.37 -6.40
N CYS A 79 2.23 -15.67 -5.74
CA CYS A 79 2.32 -14.24 -5.48
C CYS A 79 3.28 -13.94 -4.32
N GLU A 80 4.52 -13.57 -4.65
CA GLU A 80 5.55 -13.22 -3.67
C GLU A 80 5.17 -12.02 -2.77
N PRO A 81 4.57 -10.92 -3.28
CA PRO A 81 4.06 -9.84 -2.42
C PRO A 81 2.96 -10.30 -1.46
N CYS A 82 1.99 -11.06 -1.94
CA CYS A 82 0.87 -11.58 -1.13
C CYS A 82 1.39 -12.42 0.04
N ARG A 83 2.45 -13.21 -0.17
CA ARG A 83 3.09 -14.00 0.90
C ARG A 83 3.60 -13.15 2.05
N ARG A 84 4.12 -11.94 1.77
CA ARG A 84 4.59 -11.00 2.80
C ARG A 84 3.44 -10.28 3.50
N GLU A 85 2.28 -10.16 2.86
CA GLU A 85 1.08 -9.50 3.41
C GLU A 85 0.29 -10.40 4.35
N PHE A 86 0.26 -11.72 4.10
CA PHE A 86 -0.55 -12.66 4.89
C PHE A 86 -0.33 -12.62 6.41
N PRO A 87 0.90 -12.54 6.95
CA PRO A 87 1.11 -12.47 8.40
C PRO A 87 0.34 -11.30 9.03
N VAL A 88 0.32 -10.14 8.37
CA VAL A 88 -0.38 -8.95 8.84
C VAL A 88 -1.91 -9.15 8.83
N LEU A 89 -2.43 -9.89 7.84
CA LEU A 89 -3.86 -10.19 7.73
C LEU A 89 -4.35 -11.22 8.76
N VAL A 90 -3.46 -12.10 9.24
CA VAL A 90 -3.79 -13.13 10.24
C VAL A 90 -3.75 -12.55 11.66
N ASP A 91 -2.90 -11.54 11.89
CA ASP A 91 -2.73 -10.90 13.20
C ASP A 91 -3.77 -9.79 13.48
N ALA A 92 -4.61 -9.45 12.50
CA ALA A 92 -5.57 -8.34 12.55
C ALA A 92 -6.88 -8.65 13.30
#